data_AF-A0A930N2W7-F1
#
_entry.id   AF-A0A930N2W7-F1
#
_cell.length_a   1.000
_cell.length_b   1.000
_cell.length_c   1.000
_cell.angle_alpha   90.00
_cell.angle_beta   90.00
_cell.angle_gamma   90.00
#
_symmetry.space_group_name_H-M   'P 1'
#
loop_
_entity.id
_entity.type
_entity.pdbx_description
1 polymer ?
#
loop_
_entity_poly.entity_id
_entity_poly.type
_entity_poly.pdbx_seq_one_letter_code
_entity_poly.pdbx_strand_id
1 'polypeptide(L)'
;MNIRPQEIQIADYDYPLPDERIAKYPLADRSSSKLLRYQAGEIEEFTFRDLPRLLPEGAVLVRNNSKVIRARLLFHKDSGARIEIFCLDPAAPTSYELSLGERHRCSWHCLIGNAKRFKEGTQLTRLLHREGQGEVTLTAERGEEGIIHFSWDNDAYTFGELLELMGILPIPPYLGRETEEQDLTTYQTVYAETEGSVAAPTAGLHFTPAVFEELRAQGTPVLDVTLHVGAGTFRPVKADHIGDHEMHAELISVSRSTLLALREHIGQIIAVGTTSVRTLESLYHLAIALRRQPDTPPTALHVEQWLPYEEGADEELTTEEALDTLLSYLDAQGEDTLVFPTSIIIAPSYRYRVIRGMVTNFHQPHSTLLLLIAALIGDDWHRVYDWALTHDFRFLSYGDSSLLLP
;
A
#
# COMPACT_ATOMS: atom_id res chain seq x y z
N MET A 1 16.73 15.63 -20.68
CA MET A 1 17.06 16.67 -19.68
C MET A 1 17.10 15.99 -18.33
N ASN A 2 18.09 16.25 -17.47
CA ASN A 2 18.00 15.82 -16.06
C ASN A 2 16.95 16.72 -15.39
N ILE A 3 15.70 16.28 -15.42
CA ILE A 3 14.62 16.93 -14.67
C ILE A 3 14.85 16.58 -13.21
N ARG A 4 14.90 17.59 -12.33
CA ARG A 4 14.88 17.34 -10.90
C ARG A 4 13.47 16.90 -10.54
N PRO A 5 13.26 15.74 -9.90
CA PRO A 5 11.93 15.24 -9.60
C PRO A 5 11.05 16.27 -8.90
N GLN A 6 11.59 17.04 -7.96
CA GLN A 6 10.85 18.06 -7.20
C GLN A 6 10.22 19.14 -8.09
N GLU A 7 10.77 19.40 -9.28
CA GLU A 7 10.29 20.42 -10.23
C GLU A 7 9.26 19.88 -11.21
N ILE A 8 8.91 18.59 -11.14
CA ILE A 8 7.89 18.00 -12.00
C ILE A 8 6.54 18.67 -11.72
N GLN A 9 5.94 19.20 -12.78
CA GLN A 9 4.58 19.74 -12.75
C GLN A 9 3.59 18.57 -12.80
N ILE A 10 2.68 18.52 -11.83
CA ILE A 10 1.71 17.41 -11.76
C ILE A 10 0.78 17.39 -12.97
N ALA A 11 0.53 18.56 -13.57
CA ALA A 11 -0.31 18.75 -14.74
C ALA A 11 0.25 18.07 -16.01
N ASP A 12 1.56 17.79 -16.06
CA ASP A 12 2.14 17.02 -17.16
C ASP A 12 1.75 15.53 -17.10
N TYR A 13 1.24 15.08 -15.95
CA TYR A 13 0.78 13.72 -15.68
C TYR A 13 -0.75 13.68 -15.59
N ASP A 14 -1.37 14.26 -16.61
CA ASP A 14 -2.81 14.29 -16.80
C ASP A 14 -3.24 13.43 -17.99
N TYR A 15 -4.45 12.90 -17.92
CA TYR A 15 -5.14 12.24 -19.02
C TYR A 15 -6.66 12.25 -18.76
N PRO A 16 -7.50 12.27 -19.80
CA PRO A 16 -8.94 12.29 -19.62
C PRO A 16 -9.43 10.94 -19.08
N LEU A 17 -9.80 10.89 -17.80
CA LEU A 17 -10.44 9.75 -17.17
C LEU A 17 -11.95 9.99 -17.01
N PRO A 18 -12.81 9.53 -17.94
CA PRO A 18 -14.25 9.68 -17.80
C PRO A 18 -14.80 8.71 -16.74
N ASP A 19 -15.81 9.15 -15.99
CA ASP A 19 -16.40 8.39 -14.87
C ASP A 19 -16.88 6.98 -15.27
N GLU A 20 -17.32 6.80 -16.52
CA GLU A 20 -17.77 5.51 -17.07
C GLU A 20 -16.65 4.46 -17.20
N ARG A 21 -15.38 4.90 -17.21
CA ARG A 21 -14.21 4.01 -17.21
C ARG A 21 -13.82 3.58 -15.80
N ILE A 22 -14.35 4.20 -14.75
CA ILE A 22 -14.05 3.84 -13.35
C ILE A 22 -14.90 2.64 -12.93
N ALA A 23 -14.25 1.50 -12.67
CA ALA A 23 -14.94 0.31 -12.18
C ALA A 23 -15.36 0.47 -10.71
N LYS A 24 -16.67 0.47 -10.45
CA LYS A 24 -17.23 0.55 -9.08
C LYS A 24 -17.28 -0.78 -8.34
N TYR A 25 -17.25 -1.88 -9.09
CA TYR A 25 -17.27 -3.26 -8.60
C TYR A 25 -16.31 -4.10 -9.45
N PRO A 26 -15.70 -5.15 -8.88
CA PRO A 26 -14.89 -6.07 -9.66
C PRO A 26 -15.77 -6.96 -10.55
N LEU A 27 -15.15 -7.61 -11.53
CA LEU A 27 -15.80 -8.69 -12.27
C LEU A 27 -16.06 -9.88 -11.34
N ALA A 28 -17.12 -10.65 -11.62
CA ALA A 28 -17.45 -11.86 -10.88
C ALA A 28 -16.30 -12.89 -10.93
N ASP A 29 -15.74 -13.12 -12.12
CA ASP A 29 -14.43 -13.75 -12.29
C ASP A 29 -13.36 -12.66 -12.42
N ARG A 30 -12.62 -12.41 -11.34
CA ARG A 30 -11.58 -11.38 -11.32
C ARG A 30 -10.45 -11.63 -12.32
N SER A 31 -10.17 -12.90 -12.63
CA SER A 31 -9.13 -13.26 -13.61
C SER A 31 -9.57 -13.09 -15.06
N SER A 32 -10.85 -12.78 -15.31
CA SER A 32 -11.36 -12.39 -16.63
C SER A 32 -11.18 -10.90 -16.96
N SER A 33 -10.63 -10.11 -16.02
CA SER A 33 -10.28 -8.71 -16.28
C SER A 33 -9.24 -8.60 -17.40
N LYS A 34 -9.21 -7.46 -18.09
CA LYS A 34 -8.22 -7.25 -19.13
C LYS A 34 -6.83 -7.07 -18.51
N LEU A 35 -5.83 -7.52 -19.25
CA LEU A 35 -4.41 -7.33 -18.95
C LEU A 35 -3.73 -6.71 -20.15
N LEU A 36 -3.25 -5.49 -20.00
CA LEU A 36 -2.35 -4.87 -20.97
C LEU A 36 -0.94 -5.38 -20.72
N ARG A 37 -0.23 -5.84 -21.75
CA ARG A 37 1.21 -6.08 -21.67
C ARG A 37 1.95 -4.96 -22.39
N TYR A 38 2.84 -4.28 -21.67
CA TYR A 38 3.86 -3.42 -22.24
C TYR A 38 5.20 -4.13 -22.15
N GLN A 39 5.89 -4.29 -23.28
CA GLN A 39 7.23 -4.89 -23.31
C GLN A 39 8.10 -4.20 -24.35
N ALA A 40 9.14 -3.50 -23.90
CA ALA A 40 10.12 -2.84 -24.76
C ALA A 40 9.49 -1.96 -25.87
N GLY A 41 8.43 -1.20 -25.53
CA GLY A 41 7.73 -0.30 -26.45
C GLY A 41 6.53 -0.90 -27.18
N GLU A 42 6.33 -2.22 -27.13
CA GLU A 42 5.18 -2.91 -27.72
C GLU A 42 4.02 -3.02 -26.70
N ILE A 43 2.78 -2.84 -27.17
CA ILE A 43 1.56 -2.90 -26.35
C ILE A 43 0.62 -3.98 -26.92
N GLU A 44 0.19 -4.91 -26.08
CA GLU A 44 -0.71 -6.00 -26.43
C GLU A 44 -1.84 -6.20 -25.41
N GLU A 45 -2.95 -6.79 -25.86
CA GLU A 45 -4.11 -7.12 -25.04
C GLU A 45 -4.16 -8.61 -24.69
N PHE A 46 -4.39 -8.91 -23.42
CA PHE A 46 -4.63 -10.25 -22.89
C PHE A 46 -5.74 -10.19 -21.82
N THR A 47 -6.03 -11.34 -21.21
CA THR A 47 -6.80 -11.41 -19.96
C THR A 47 -5.88 -11.67 -18.78
N PHE A 48 -6.30 -11.32 -17.56
CA PHE A 48 -5.46 -11.50 -16.39
C PHE A 48 -5.11 -12.97 -16.11
N ARG A 49 -6.00 -13.90 -16.48
CA ARG A 49 -5.75 -15.35 -16.45
C ARG A 49 -4.50 -15.74 -17.23
N ASP A 50 -4.09 -14.92 -18.19
CA ASP A 50 -2.93 -15.15 -19.05
C ASP A 50 -1.62 -14.72 -18.41
N LEU A 51 -1.66 -14.01 -17.27
CA LEU A 51 -0.46 -13.51 -16.60
C LEU A 51 0.65 -14.57 -16.45
N PRO A 52 0.39 -15.81 -15.97
CA PRO A 52 1.46 -16.78 -15.74
C PRO A 52 2.31 -17.04 -17.00
N ARG A 53 1.66 -17.22 -18.16
CA ARG A 53 2.35 -17.48 -19.44
C ARG A 53 3.03 -16.26 -20.06
N LEU A 54 2.78 -15.05 -19.54
CA LEU A 54 3.34 -13.81 -20.04
C LEU A 54 4.57 -13.35 -19.26
N LEU A 55 4.86 -13.99 -18.11
CA LEU A 55 6.01 -13.65 -17.30
C LEU A 55 7.32 -14.05 -18.01
N PRO A 56 8.40 -13.26 -17.85
CA PRO A 56 9.73 -13.66 -18.30
C PRO A 56 10.18 -14.99 -17.66
N GLU A 57 11.04 -15.73 -18.37
CA GLU A 57 11.61 -16.96 -17.84
C GLU A 57 12.38 -16.71 -16.53
N GLY A 58 12.10 -17.53 -15.52
CA GLY A 58 12.70 -17.42 -14.18
C GLY A 58 12.16 -16.27 -13.33
N ALA A 59 11.11 -15.56 -13.77
CA ALA A 59 10.51 -14.49 -12.98
C ALA A 59 10.06 -14.96 -11.59
N VAL A 60 10.20 -14.09 -10.60
CA VAL A 60 9.58 -14.22 -9.28
C VAL A 60 8.57 -13.10 -9.08
N LEU A 61 7.37 -13.43 -8.59
CA LEU A 61 6.39 -12.43 -8.22
C LEU A 61 6.57 -12.03 -6.76
N VAL A 62 6.61 -10.74 -6.48
CA VAL A 62 6.63 -10.23 -5.09
C VAL A 62 5.37 -9.39 -4.85
N ARG A 63 4.55 -9.78 -3.88
CA ARG A 63 3.24 -9.17 -3.65
C ARG A 63 3.09 -8.66 -2.22
N ASN A 64 2.26 -7.63 -2.06
CA ASN A 64 1.93 -7.09 -0.74
C ASN A 64 0.80 -7.91 -0.11
N ASN A 65 1.07 -8.61 1.00
CA ASN A 65 0.11 -9.47 1.68
C ASN A 65 -0.72 -8.74 2.77
N SER A 66 -0.66 -7.40 2.82
CA SER A 66 -1.39 -6.63 3.82
C SER A 66 -2.91 -6.81 3.72
N LYS A 67 -3.54 -6.92 4.89
CA LYS A 67 -4.98 -7.11 5.08
C LYS A 67 -5.63 -5.83 5.57
N VAL A 68 -6.74 -5.47 4.93
CA VAL A 68 -7.46 -4.23 5.21
C VAL A 68 -8.26 -4.39 6.50
N ILE A 69 -8.04 -3.49 7.44
CA ILE A 69 -8.77 -3.45 8.70
C ILE A 69 -10.01 -2.56 8.58
N ARG A 70 -11.02 -2.83 9.41
CA ARG A 70 -12.27 -2.03 9.49
C ARG A 70 -12.03 -0.73 10.27
N ALA A 71 -11.23 0.15 9.70
CA ALA A 71 -10.69 1.33 10.38
C ALA A 71 -11.62 2.56 10.43
N ARG A 72 -12.78 2.53 9.76
CA ARG A 72 -13.75 3.65 9.80
C ARG A 72 -14.80 3.40 10.89
N LEU A 73 -14.72 4.19 11.95
CA LEU A 73 -15.58 4.09 13.14
C LEU A 73 -16.65 5.18 13.14
N LEU A 74 -17.90 4.79 13.40
CA LEU A 74 -19.02 5.72 13.52
C LEU A 74 -19.47 5.84 14.97
N PHE A 75 -19.53 7.07 15.46
CA PHE A 75 -20.05 7.45 16.77
C PHE A 75 -21.20 8.45 16.63
N HIS A 76 -22.08 8.48 17.63
CA HIS A 76 -23.15 9.45 17.74
C HIS A 76 -23.07 10.15 19.09
N LYS A 77 -23.22 11.48 19.10
CA LYS A 77 -23.39 12.25 20.34
C LYS A 77 -24.83 12.09 20.85
N ASP A 78 -25.05 12.41 22.13
CA ASP A 78 -26.41 12.52 22.71
C ASP A 78 -27.32 13.48 21.93
N SER A 79 -26.74 14.49 21.28
CA SER A 79 -27.46 15.42 20.40
C SER A 79 -27.88 14.84 19.04
N GLY A 80 -27.56 13.57 18.77
CA GLY A 80 -27.78 12.89 17.50
C GLY A 80 -26.73 13.20 16.42
N ALA A 81 -25.73 14.05 16.71
CA ALA A 81 -24.68 14.38 15.75
C ALA A 81 -23.77 13.17 15.49
N ARG A 82 -23.66 12.76 14.22
CA ARG A 82 -22.72 11.73 13.76
C ARG A 82 -21.29 12.28 13.69
N ILE A 83 -20.35 11.55 14.26
CA ILE A 83 -18.90 11.75 14.19
C ILE A 83 -18.28 10.51 13.55
N GLU A 84 -17.42 10.71 12.56
CA GLU A 84 -16.66 9.64 11.93
C GLU A 84 -15.20 9.74 12.36
N ILE A 85 -14.63 8.63 12.81
CA ILE A 85 -13.22 8.51 13.16
C ILE A 85 -12.63 7.47 12.22
N PHE A 86 -11.71 7.88 11.35
CA PHE A 86 -11.00 6.98 10.45
C PHE A 86 -9.58 6.79 10.97
N CYS A 87 -9.32 5.62 11.56
CA CYS A 87 -7.99 5.24 12.05
C CYS A 87 -7.02 5.07 10.87
N LEU A 88 -5.83 5.66 10.96
CA LEU A 88 -4.83 5.62 9.89
C LEU A 88 -3.70 4.68 10.25
N ASP A 89 -3.03 5.00 11.35
CA ASP A 89 -1.86 4.29 11.85
C ASP A 89 -1.76 4.41 13.38
N PRO A 90 -1.11 3.44 14.05
CA PRO A 90 -0.98 3.44 15.51
C PRO A 90 -0.02 4.53 15.98
N ALA A 91 -0.48 5.35 16.93
CA ALA A 91 0.35 6.31 17.65
C ALA A 91 1.02 5.68 18.88
N ALA A 92 0.28 4.85 19.62
CA ALA A 92 0.78 4.15 20.80
C ALA A 92 -0.07 2.89 21.14
N PRO A 93 0.53 1.69 21.20
CA PRO A 93 1.87 1.37 20.70
C PRO A 93 1.96 1.60 19.18
N THR A 94 3.15 1.90 18.66
CA THR A 94 3.36 2.21 17.23
C THR A 94 3.30 0.99 16.32
N SER A 95 3.46 -0.22 16.87
CA SER A 95 3.30 -1.47 16.13
C SER A 95 1.82 -1.78 15.92
N TYR A 96 1.43 -2.10 14.68
CA TYR A 96 0.08 -2.56 14.35
C TYR A 96 -0.30 -3.83 15.13
N GLU A 97 0.59 -4.82 15.20
CA GLU A 97 0.34 -6.07 15.92
C GLU A 97 0.08 -5.80 17.42
N LEU A 98 0.94 -5.02 18.06
CA LEU A 98 0.78 -4.67 19.47
C LEU A 98 -0.48 -3.83 19.69
N SER A 99 -0.78 -2.89 18.81
CA SER A 99 -1.93 -1.99 18.95
C SER A 99 -3.26 -2.70 18.73
N LEU A 100 -3.34 -3.59 17.74
CA LEU A 100 -4.52 -4.40 17.46
C LEU A 100 -4.71 -5.51 18.51
N GLY A 101 -3.62 -6.00 19.12
CA GLY A 101 -3.64 -7.01 20.18
C GLY A 101 -3.88 -6.47 21.60
N GLU A 102 -3.78 -5.15 21.79
CA GLU A 102 -3.99 -4.46 23.07
C GLU A 102 -5.40 -4.70 23.61
N ARG A 103 -5.56 -4.75 24.94
CA ARG A 103 -6.79 -5.17 25.64
C ARG A 103 -7.43 -4.11 26.51
N HIS A 104 -6.80 -2.95 26.67
CA HIS A 104 -7.35 -1.89 27.53
C HIS A 104 -7.40 -0.52 26.86
N ARG A 105 -6.33 -0.12 26.16
CA ARG A 105 -6.21 1.21 25.57
C ARG A 105 -5.14 1.28 24.49
N CYS A 106 -5.41 2.04 23.44
CA CYS A 106 -4.43 2.35 22.40
C CYS A 106 -4.69 3.76 21.88
N SER A 107 -3.73 4.31 21.13
CA SER A 107 -3.86 5.62 20.49
C SER A 107 -3.54 5.49 19.02
N TRP A 108 -4.32 6.18 18.19
CA TRP A 108 -4.17 6.14 16.73
C TRP A 108 -4.22 7.55 16.15
N HIS A 109 -3.44 7.76 15.10
CA HIS A 109 -3.60 8.91 14.22
C HIS A 109 -4.87 8.71 13.40
N CYS A 110 -5.77 9.71 13.40
CA CYS A 110 -7.09 9.56 12.82
C CYS A 110 -7.50 10.78 11.96
N LEU A 111 -8.29 10.53 10.92
CA LEU A 111 -9.09 11.59 10.29
C LEU A 111 -10.46 11.66 10.96
N ILE A 112 -10.84 12.87 11.36
CA ILE A 112 -12.08 13.11 12.10
C ILE A 112 -13.11 13.78 11.17
N GLY A 113 -14.10 13.02 10.73
CA GLY A 113 -15.28 13.55 10.06
C GLY A 113 -16.13 14.36 11.04
N ASN A 114 -16.61 15.53 10.57
CA ASN A 114 -17.38 16.47 11.39
C ASN A 114 -16.61 16.99 12.64
N ALA A 115 -15.28 17.10 12.55
CA ALA A 115 -14.38 17.52 13.63
C ALA A 115 -14.78 18.80 14.38
N LYS A 116 -15.52 19.72 13.74
CA LYS A 116 -16.04 20.93 14.40
C LYS A 116 -16.95 20.60 15.60
N ARG A 117 -17.61 19.43 15.61
CA ARG A 117 -18.56 18.98 16.65
C ARG A 117 -17.97 18.02 17.68
N PHE A 118 -16.73 17.58 17.51
CA PHE A 118 -16.00 16.70 18.43
C PHE A 118 -14.73 17.43 18.88
N LYS A 119 -14.73 18.05 20.06
CA LYS A 119 -13.64 18.95 20.51
C LYS A 119 -12.58 18.17 21.29
N GLU A 120 -11.37 18.70 21.37
CA GLU A 120 -10.31 18.13 22.22
C GLU A 120 -10.79 17.98 23.67
N GLY A 121 -10.37 16.87 24.29
CA GLY A 121 -10.79 16.44 25.63
C GLY A 121 -12.24 15.94 25.72
N THR A 122 -13.01 15.92 24.63
CA THR A 122 -14.35 15.30 24.63
C THR A 122 -14.28 13.82 24.31
N GLN A 123 -15.19 13.06 24.91
CA GLN A 123 -15.30 11.62 24.75
C GLN A 123 -16.58 11.24 24.00
N LEU A 124 -16.49 10.16 23.25
CA LEU A 124 -17.62 9.47 22.64
C LEU A 124 -17.59 8.02 23.10
N THR A 125 -18.74 7.46 23.44
CA THR A 125 -18.84 6.07 23.86
C THR A 125 -19.74 5.29 22.92
N ARG A 126 -19.49 3.99 22.80
CA ARG A 126 -20.35 3.06 22.09
C ARG A 126 -20.39 1.73 22.81
N LEU A 127 -21.58 1.31 23.19
CA LEU A 127 -21.83 -0.03 23.72
C LEU A 127 -21.85 -1.04 22.55
N LEU A 128 -21.06 -2.10 22.68
CA LEU A 128 -20.98 -3.20 21.74
C LEU A 128 -21.22 -4.51 22.49
N HIS A 129 -21.57 -5.55 21.74
CA HIS A 129 -21.81 -6.87 22.31
C HIS A 129 -21.46 -7.95 21.28
N ARG A 130 -20.77 -9.00 21.75
CA ARG A 130 -20.55 -10.26 21.01
C ARG A 130 -20.99 -11.43 21.88
N GLU A 131 -21.76 -12.33 21.28
CA GLU A 131 -22.18 -13.56 21.95
C GLU A 131 -20.96 -14.32 22.46
N GLY A 132 -20.98 -14.73 23.74
CA GLY A 132 -19.87 -15.44 24.38
C GLY A 132 -18.75 -14.57 24.98
N GLN A 133 -18.71 -13.25 24.70
CA GLN A 133 -17.74 -12.32 25.31
C GLN A 133 -18.36 -11.20 26.16
N GLY A 134 -19.69 -11.04 26.11
CA GLY A 134 -20.41 -10.05 26.90
C GLY A 134 -20.40 -8.66 26.29
N GLU A 135 -20.87 -7.67 27.04
CA GLU A 135 -20.90 -6.27 26.61
C GLU A 135 -19.53 -5.60 26.80
N VAL A 136 -19.25 -4.59 25.97
CA VAL A 136 -18.06 -3.74 26.08
C VAL A 136 -18.41 -2.31 25.68
N THR A 137 -17.95 -1.35 26.45
CA THR A 137 -18.07 0.08 26.16
C THR A 137 -16.76 0.59 25.59
N LEU A 138 -16.71 0.84 24.28
CA LEU A 138 -15.57 1.53 23.66
C LEU A 138 -15.73 3.04 23.86
N THR A 139 -14.69 3.67 24.40
CA THR A 139 -14.54 5.11 24.54
C THR A 139 -13.49 5.62 23.56
N ALA A 140 -13.80 6.70 22.85
CA ALA A 140 -12.89 7.44 21.99
C ALA A 140 -12.76 8.87 22.52
N GLU A 141 -11.59 9.23 23.03
CA GLU A 141 -11.25 10.57 23.50
C GLU A 141 -10.43 11.31 22.45
N ARG A 142 -10.83 12.55 22.12
CA ARG A 142 -10.07 13.37 21.18
C ARG A 142 -8.85 14.00 21.87
N GLY A 143 -7.67 13.55 21.48
CA GLY A 143 -6.40 14.18 21.80
C GLY A 143 -6.02 15.31 20.84
N GLU A 144 -4.77 15.75 20.95
CA GLU A 144 -4.18 16.78 20.09
C GLU A 144 -3.78 16.20 18.71
N GLU A 145 -3.60 17.08 17.72
CA GLU A 145 -3.05 16.74 16.40
C GLU A 145 -3.74 15.58 15.65
N GLY A 146 -5.03 15.37 15.91
CA GLY A 146 -5.81 14.30 15.27
C GLY A 146 -5.60 12.91 15.87
N ILE A 147 -4.91 12.81 17.00
CA ILE A 147 -4.80 11.57 17.78
C ILE A 147 -6.11 11.31 18.51
N ILE A 148 -6.57 10.05 18.47
CA ILE A 148 -7.68 9.56 19.29
C ILE A 148 -7.14 8.53 20.27
N HIS A 149 -7.44 8.72 21.56
CA HIS A 149 -7.16 7.74 22.60
C HIS A 149 -8.39 6.85 22.77
N PHE A 150 -8.23 5.56 22.48
CA PHE A 150 -9.25 4.55 22.68
C PHE A 150 -9.05 3.85 24.02
N SER A 151 -10.14 3.58 24.73
CA SER A 151 -10.16 2.76 25.93
C SER A 151 -11.48 1.99 26.05
N TRP A 152 -11.45 0.83 26.69
CA TRP A 152 -12.66 0.03 26.90
C TRP A 152 -12.62 -0.75 28.22
N ASP A 153 -13.77 -1.21 28.66
CA ASP A 153 -14.04 -1.72 30.02
C ASP A 153 -14.14 -3.25 30.10
N ASN A 154 -13.80 -3.98 29.03
CA ASN A 154 -13.85 -5.44 29.00
C ASN A 154 -12.62 -6.04 28.30
N ASP A 155 -11.73 -6.59 29.12
CA ASP A 155 -10.45 -7.18 28.70
C ASP A 155 -10.61 -8.44 27.83
N ALA A 156 -11.82 -8.99 27.68
CA ALA A 156 -12.08 -10.07 26.75
C ALA A 156 -11.84 -9.67 25.29
N TYR A 157 -11.96 -8.37 24.98
CA TYR A 157 -11.80 -7.81 23.65
C TYR A 157 -10.40 -7.23 23.44
N THR A 158 -9.83 -7.48 22.26
CA THR A 158 -8.70 -6.69 21.75
C THR A 158 -9.20 -5.50 20.91
N PHE A 159 -8.33 -4.52 20.65
CA PHE A 159 -8.70 -3.41 19.77
C PHE A 159 -9.08 -3.88 18.35
N GLY A 160 -8.36 -4.86 17.81
CA GLY A 160 -8.68 -5.47 16.52
C GLY A 160 -10.09 -6.06 16.48
N GLU A 161 -10.50 -6.79 17.53
CA GLU A 161 -11.86 -7.34 17.63
C GLU A 161 -12.92 -6.22 17.71
N LEU A 162 -12.61 -5.10 18.38
CA LEU A 162 -13.50 -3.94 18.42
C LEU A 162 -13.64 -3.29 17.04
N LEU A 163 -12.54 -3.13 16.29
CA LEU A 163 -12.58 -2.66 14.90
C LEU A 163 -13.43 -3.58 14.04
N GLU A 164 -13.28 -4.90 14.16
CA GLU A 164 -14.10 -5.86 13.42
C GLU A 164 -15.60 -5.72 13.75
N LEU A 165 -15.93 -5.55 15.03
CA LEU A 165 -17.31 -5.53 15.51
C LEU A 165 -18.07 -4.27 15.10
N MET A 166 -17.42 -3.10 15.12
CA MET A 166 -18.12 -1.83 14.90
C MET A 166 -17.65 -1.03 13.69
N GLY A 167 -16.47 -1.36 13.17
CA GLY A 167 -15.83 -0.64 12.09
C GLY A 167 -16.43 -0.96 10.73
N ILE A 168 -16.26 -0.01 9.83
CA ILE A 168 -16.63 -0.11 8.42
C ILE A 168 -15.33 -0.27 7.64
N LEU A 169 -15.32 -1.20 6.69
CA LEU A 169 -14.20 -1.35 5.77
C LEU A 169 -14.07 -0.08 4.91
N PRO A 170 -12.96 0.67 5.00
CA PRO A 170 -12.76 1.84 4.17
C PRO A 170 -12.56 1.41 2.70
N ILE A 171 -13.35 2.00 1.81
CA ILE A 171 -13.18 1.86 0.36
C ILE A 171 -12.83 3.22 -0.27
N PRO A 172 -12.15 3.25 -1.43
CA PRO A 172 -11.73 4.49 -2.06
C PRO A 172 -12.92 5.42 -2.37
N PRO A 173 -12.80 6.73 -2.13
CA PRO A 173 -13.89 7.68 -2.33
C PRO A 173 -14.36 7.76 -3.79
N TYR A 174 -13.47 7.51 -4.76
CA TYR A 174 -13.80 7.54 -6.18
C TYR A 174 -14.75 6.42 -6.63
N LEU A 175 -14.97 5.37 -5.81
CA LEU A 175 -16.00 4.37 -6.12
C LEU A 175 -17.41 4.97 -6.06
N GLY A 176 -17.58 6.09 -5.34
CA GLY A 176 -18.83 6.84 -5.32
C GLY A 176 -20.01 6.08 -4.73
N ARG A 177 -19.76 5.15 -3.80
CA ARG A 177 -20.76 4.36 -3.07
C ARG A 177 -20.29 4.08 -1.64
N GLU A 178 -21.23 3.66 -0.79
CA GLU A 178 -20.90 3.17 0.55
C GLU A 178 -20.33 1.74 0.49
N THR A 179 -19.68 1.34 1.58
CA THR A 179 -19.17 -0.04 1.77
C THR A 179 -20.34 -1.01 1.88
N GLU A 180 -20.25 -2.11 1.14
CA GLU A 180 -21.22 -3.20 1.13
C GLU A 180 -20.63 -4.47 1.77
N GLU A 181 -21.48 -5.42 2.16
CA GLU A 181 -21.03 -6.68 2.77
C GLU A 181 -20.08 -7.46 1.84
N GLN A 182 -20.33 -7.41 0.54
CA GLN A 182 -19.47 -8.05 -0.46
C GLN A 182 -18.04 -7.50 -0.45
N ASP A 183 -17.83 -6.22 -0.11
CA ASP A 183 -16.49 -5.60 -0.06
C ASP A 183 -15.57 -6.23 0.98
N LEU A 184 -16.13 -6.83 2.04
CA LEU A 184 -15.35 -7.60 3.02
C LEU A 184 -14.58 -8.76 2.37
N THR A 185 -15.05 -9.23 1.21
CA THR A 185 -14.38 -10.25 0.39
C THR A 185 -13.77 -9.66 -0.89
N THR A 186 -14.45 -8.71 -1.54
CA THR A 186 -14.02 -8.18 -2.84
C THR A 186 -12.92 -7.15 -2.77
N TYR A 187 -12.87 -6.36 -1.70
CA TYR A 187 -11.81 -5.39 -1.44
C TYR A 187 -10.66 -6.01 -0.63
N GLN A 188 -10.39 -7.28 -0.86
CA GLN A 188 -9.30 -8.02 -0.26
C GLN A 188 -8.67 -8.98 -1.29
N THR A 189 -7.35 -9.11 -1.23
CA THR A 189 -6.62 -10.13 -1.99
C THR A 189 -6.86 -11.51 -1.39
N VAL A 190 -6.81 -12.56 -2.22
CA VAL A 190 -7.04 -13.96 -1.77
C VAL A 190 -5.91 -14.51 -0.89
N TYR A 191 -4.82 -13.75 -0.73
CA TYR A 191 -3.62 -14.09 0.02
C TYR A 191 -3.33 -13.07 1.13
N ALA A 192 -4.34 -12.28 1.52
CA ALA A 192 -4.22 -11.31 2.58
C ALA A 192 -4.03 -11.98 3.94
N GLU A 193 -3.02 -11.56 4.68
CA GLU A 193 -2.63 -12.21 5.93
C GLU A 193 -2.38 -11.18 7.04
N THR A 194 -1.48 -10.21 6.80
CA THR A 194 -1.02 -9.29 7.85
C THR A 194 -1.96 -8.11 8.03
N GLU A 195 -2.68 -8.05 9.16
CA GLU A 195 -3.59 -6.95 9.49
C GLU A 195 -2.86 -5.63 9.75
N GLY A 196 -3.42 -4.53 9.24
CA GLY A 196 -2.94 -3.18 9.54
C GLY A 196 -3.07 -2.18 8.38
N SER A 197 -3.56 -2.61 7.21
CA SER A 197 -3.75 -1.68 6.09
C SER A 197 -5.12 -0.99 6.13
N VAL A 198 -5.22 0.26 5.69
CA VAL A 198 -6.52 0.93 5.47
C VAL A 198 -6.93 0.96 4.00
N ALA A 199 -6.08 0.42 3.12
CA ALA A 199 -6.36 0.27 1.69
C ALA A 199 -5.85 -1.09 1.19
N ALA A 200 -6.56 -1.68 0.22
CA ALA A 200 -6.14 -2.94 -0.38
C ALA A 200 -4.98 -2.73 -1.37
N PRO A 201 -4.03 -3.68 -1.48
CA PRO A 201 -3.08 -3.72 -2.59
C PRO A 201 -3.80 -4.15 -3.87
N THR A 202 -4.36 -3.17 -4.58
CA THR A 202 -5.41 -3.38 -5.60
C THR A 202 -4.98 -4.17 -6.83
N ALA A 203 -3.70 -4.11 -7.20
CA ALA A 203 -3.15 -4.95 -8.27
C ALA A 203 -3.23 -6.45 -7.92
N GLY A 204 -3.23 -6.76 -6.63
CA GLY A 204 -3.40 -8.12 -6.11
C GLY A 204 -4.83 -8.67 -6.23
N LEU A 205 -5.83 -7.80 -6.43
CA LEU A 205 -7.24 -8.21 -6.45
C LEU A 205 -7.58 -9.09 -7.66
N HIS A 206 -6.80 -9.01 -8.73
CA HIS A 206 -7.01 -9.78 -9.96
C HIS A 206 -6.63 -11.26 -9.82
N PHE A 207 -5.76 -11.59 -8.84
CA PHE A 207 -5.33 -12.95 -8.61
C PHE A 207 -6.46 -13.80 -8.00
N THR A 208 -6.66 -14.96 -8.59
CA THR A 208 -7.56 -16.00 -8.10
C THR A 208 -6.76 -17.24 -7.69
N PRO A 209 -7.34 -18.17 -6.90
CA PRO A 209 -6.68 -19.43 -6.59
C PRO A 209 -6.21 -20.18 -7.84
N ALA A 210 -6.99 -20.16 -8.92
CA ALA A 210 -6.63 -20.80 -10.20
C ALA A 210 -5.37 -20.18 -10.85
N VAL A 211 -5.20 -18.86 -10.79
CA VAL A 211 -3.98 -18.20 -11.30
C VAL A 211 -2.76 -18.61 -10.47
N PHE A 212 -2.89 -18.70 -9.14
CA PHE A 212 -1.79 -19.19 -8.30
C PHE A 212 -1.46 -20.67 -8.53
N GLU A 213 -2.46 -21.51 -8.79
CA GLU A 213 -2.24 -22.90 -9.17
C GLU A 213 -1.43 -23.02 -10.47
N GLU A 214 -1.72 -22.16 -11.46
CA GLU A 214 -0.99 -22.13 -12.74
C GLU A 214 0.45 -21.62 -12.56
N LEU A 215 0.66 -20.55 -11.80
CA LEU A 215 2.01 -20.07 -11.43
C LEU A 215 2.83 -21.17 -10.75
N ARG A 216 2.22 -21.89 -9.80
CA ARG A 216 2.87 -23.01 -9.10
C ARG A 216 3.18 -24.16 -10.05
N ALA A 217 2.29 -24.47 -10.99
CA ALA A 217 2.50 -25.53 -11.98
C ALA A 217 3.66 -25.20 -12.95
N GLN A 218 3.87 -23.91 -13.24
CA GLN A 218 5.00 -23.43 -14.04
C GLN A 218 6.30 -23.26 -13.24
N GLY A 219 6.24 -23.42 -11.91
CA GLY A 219 7.38 -23.24 -11.02
C GLY A 219 7.76 -21.78 -10.77
N THR A 220 6.85 -20.83 -11.04
CA THR A 220 7.05 -19.40 -10.74
C THR A 220 6.97 -19.17 -9.23
N PRO A 221 8.06 -18.75 -8.56
CA PRO A 221 8.01 -18.45 -7.14
C PRO A 221 7.16 -17.19 -6.87
N VAL A 222 6.50 -17.19 -5.71
CA VAL A 222 5.71 -16.05 -5.23
C VAL A 222 6.17 -15.74 -3.82
N LEU A 223 6.65 -14.51 -3.59
CA LEU A 223 7.15 -14.01 -2.32
C LEU A 223 6.21 -12.94 -1.78
N ASP A 224 6.16 -12.84 -0.46
CA ASP A 224 5.32 -11.89 0.26
C ASP A 224 6.16 -10.82 0.95
N VAL A 225 5.76 -9.57 0.80
CA VAL A 225 6.23 -8.42 1.59
C VAL A 225 5.02 -7.75 2.23
N THR A 226 5.20 -7.01 3.32
CA THR A 226 4.10 -6.24 3.93
C THR A 226 4.40 -4.75 3.86
N LEU A 227 3.44 -3.99 3.33
CA LEU A 227 3.34 -2.54 3.49
C LEU A 227 1.96 -2.20 4.03
N HIS A 228 1.90 -1.66 5.25
CA HIS A 228 0.68 -1.15 5.84
C HIS A 228 0.38 0.23 5.27
N VAL A 229 -0.63 0.27 4.40
CA VAL A 229 -0.98 1.47 3.65
C VAL A 229 -1.88 2.35 4.53
N GLY A 230 -1.45 3.59 4.77
CA GLY A 230 -2.19 4.62 5.50
C GLY A 230 -3.20 5.38 4.62
N ALA A 231 -3.91 6.39 5.17
CA ALA A 231 -4.89 7.15 4.37
C ALA A 231 -4.30 8.12 3.35
N GLY A 232 -2.98 8.33 3.35
CA GLY A 232 -2.30 9.15 2.34
C GLY A 232 -2.61 8.70 0.92
N THR A 233 -2.81 7.40 0.71
CA THR A 233 -3.09 6.78 -0.60
C THR A 233 -4.44 7.17 -1.20
N PHE A 234 -5.37 7.71 -0.42
CA PHE A 234 -6.69 8.13 -0.92
C PHE A 234 -6.75 9.58 -1.38
N ARG A 235 -5.65 10.35 -1.26
CA ARG A 235 -5.65 11.78 -1.58
C ARG A 235 -4.93 12.03 -2.89
N PRO A 236 -5.57 12.69 -3.88
CA PRO A 236 -4.85 13.16 -5.05
C PRO A 236 -3.83 14.23 -4.66
N VAL A 237 -2.77 14.37 -5.45
CA VAL A 237 -1.80 15.45 -5.28
C VAL A 237 -2.50 16.76 -5.62
N LYS A 238 -2.58 17.68 -4.65
CA LYS A 238 -3.22 19.00 -4.82
C LYS A 238 -2.24 20.12 -5.13
N ALA A 239 -0.94 19.82 -5.10
CA ALA A 239 0.11 20.79 -5.31
C ALA A 239 0.46 20.89 -6.81
N ASP A 240 0.95 22.05 -7.23
CA ASP A 240 1.33 22.30 -8.63
C ASP A 240 2.59 21.50 -9.01
N HIS A 241 3.58 21.48 -8.11
CA HIS A 241 4.80 20.70 -8.24
C HIS A 241 4.81 19.54 -7.26
N ILE A 242 5.46 18.44 -7.65
CA ILE A 242 5.57 17.29 -6.76
C ILE A 242 6.48 17.55 -5.56
N GLY A 243 7.41 18.51 -5.65
CA GLY A 243 8.25 18.95 -4.53
C GLY A 243 7.45 19.49 -3.33
N ASP A 244 6.24 19.97 -3.59
CA ASP A 244 5.33 20.55 -2.59
C ASP A 244 4.37 19.50 -2.00
N HIS A 245 4.44 18.25 -2.47
CA HIS A 245 3.64 17.14 -1.96
C HIS A 245 4.39 16.38 -0.87
N GLU A 246 3.79 16.28 0.31
CA GLU A 246 4.29 15.45 1.40
C GLU A 246 3.74 14.03 1.29
N MET A 247 4.64 13.05 1.18
CA MET A 247 4.31 11.64 1.25
C MET A 247 4.11 11.23 2.70
N HIS A 248 3.01 10.54 2.98
CA HIS A 248 2.81 9.93 4.29
C HIS A 248 3.70 8.70 4.45
N ALA A 249 4.32 8.57 5.62
CA ALA A 249 5.08 7.38 5.99
C ALA A 249 4.16 6.16 6.11
N GLU A 250 4.60 5.04 5.55
CA GLU A 250 3.92 3.75 5.61
C GLU A 250 4.89 2.71 6.17
N LEU A 251 4.39 1.77 6.98
CA LEU A 251 5.24 0.81 7.67
C LEU A 251 5.52 -0.41 6.79
N ILE A 252 6.79 -0.67 6.51
CA ILE A 252 7.29 -1.90 5.88
C ILE A 252 7.56 -2.96 6.95
N SER A 253 7.23 -4.21 6.63
CA SER A 253 7.72 -5.40 7.34
C SER A 253 8.14 -6.47 6.32
N VAL A 254 9.38 -6.95 6.44
CA VAL A 254 9.96 -7.99 5.56
C VAL A 254 10.76 -8.98 6.39
N SER A 255 10.47 -10.27 6.24
CA SER A 255 11.18 -11.33 6.95
C SER A 255 12.57 -11.58 6.35
N ARG A 256 13.49 -12.09 7.18
CA ARG A 256 14.80 -12.60 6.76
C ARG A 256 14.68 -13.62 5.62
N SER A 257 13.73 -14.54 5.71
CA SER A 257 13.49 -15.55 4.67
C SER A 257 13.14 -14.91 3.32
N THR A 258 12.37 -13.82 3.34
CA THR A 258 12.03 -13.07 2.14
C THR A 258 13.26 -12.35 1.58
N LEU A 259 14.09 -11.72 2.42
CA LEU A 259 15.35 -11.09 1.97
C LEU A 259 16.31 -12.10 1.32
N LEU A 260 16.43 -13.29 1.90
CA LEU A 260 17.23 -14.38 1.32
C LEU A 260 16.66 -14.82 -0.04
N ALA A 261 15.35 -15.02 -0.15
CA ALA A 261 14.71 -15.39 -1.41
C ALA A 261 14.85 -14.29 -2.48
N LEU A 262 14.71 -13.00 -2.10
CA LEU A 262 14.96 -11.88 -3.00
C LEU A 262 16.40 -11.89 -3.53
N ARG A 263 17.36 -12.24 -2.68
CA ARG A 263 18.77 -12.34 -3.06
C ARG A 263 19.02 -13.46 -4.09
N GLU A 264 18.33 -14.59 -3.97
CA GLU A 264 18.42 -15.71 -4.93
C GLU A 264 17.83 -15.36 -6.31
N HIS A 265 16.95 -14.36 -6.39
CA HIS A 265 16.21 -14.00 -7.61
C HIS A 265 16.54 -12.59 -8.14
N ILE A 266 17.69 -12.03 -7.80
CA ILE A 266 18.13 -10.72 -8.30
C ILE A 266 18.10 -10.73 -9.84
N GLY A 267 17.48 -9.69 -10.42
CA GLY A 267 17.33 -9.57 -11.87
C GLY A 267 16.12 -10.31 -12.46
N GLN A 268 15.28 -10.92 -11.62
CA GLN A 268 14.06 -11.63 -12.05
C GLN A 268 12.79 -11.15 -11.33
N ILE A 269 12.90 -10.14 -10.45
CA ILE A 269 11.82 -9.71 -9.58
C ILE A 269 10.77 -8.87 -10.34
N ILE A 270 9.53 -9.35 -10.36
CA ILE A 270 8.36 -8.63 -10.85
C ILE A 270 7.46 -8.29 -9.67
N ALA A 271 7.26 -7.00 -9.41
CA ALA A 271 6.42 -6.54 -8.31
C ALA A 271 4.93 -6.62 -8.66
N VAL A 272 4.10 -7.01 -7.70
CA VAL A 272 2.64 -7.00 -7.82
C VAL A 272 2.09 -5.81 -7.05
N GLY A 273 1.90 -4.71 -7.79
CA GLY A 273 1.38 -3.44 -7.28
C GLY A 273 2.47 -2.44 -6.91
N THR A 274 2.11 -1.17 -6.97
CA THR A 274 2.99 -0.04 -6.63
C THR A 274 3.46 -0.05 -5.17
N THR A 275 2.66 -0.62 -4.26
CA THR A 275 3.07 -0.81 -2.86
C THR A 275 4.26 -1.76 -2.75
N SER A 276 4.25 -2.88 -3.47
CA SER A 276 5.37 -3.82 -3.50
C SER A 276 6.61 -3.20 -4.14
N VAL A 277 6.42 -2.38 -5.17
CA VAL A 277 7.52 -1.59 -5.76
C VAL A 277 8.17 -0.70 -4.71
N ARG A 278 7.37 0.12 -4.01
CA ARG A 278 7.88 1.01 -2.95
C ARG A 278 8.60 0.23 -1.85
N THR A 279 8.03 -0.89 -1.40
CA THR A 279 8.71 -1.74 -0.40
C THR A 279 10.08 -2.21 -0.88
N LEU A 280 10.14 -2.81 -2.07
CA LEU A 280 11.36 -3.38 -2.62
C LEU A 280 12.45 -2.32 -2.86
N GLU A 281 12.07 -1.20 -3.46
CA GLU A 281 12.99 -0.11 -3.71
C GLU A 281 13.44 0.58 -2.40
N SER A 282 12.57 0.68 -1.39
CA SER A 282 12.95 1.16 -0.06
C SER A 282 13.95 0.26 0.66
N LEU A 283 13.91 -1.06 0.46
CA LEU A 283 14.94 -1.96 1.00
C LEU A 283 16.34 -1.56 0.50
N TYR A 284 16.47 -1.28 -0.79
CA TYR A 284 17.73 -0.85 -1.38
C TYR A 284 18.22 0.47 -0.77
N HIS A 285 17.34 1.47 -0.65
CA HIS A 285 17.72 2.78 -0.10
C HIS A 285 17.98 2.75 1.41
N LEU A 286 17.28 1.90 2.16
CA LEU A 286 17.59 1.68 3.57
C LEU A 286 19.00 1.09 3.74
N ALA A 287 19.40 0.18 2.86
CA ALA A 287 20.76 -0.39 2.89
C ALA A 287 21.83 0.68 2.65
N ILE A 288 21.60 1.64 1.74
CA ILE A 288 22.49 2.80 1.55
C ILE A 288 22.58 3.63 2.83
N ALA A 289 21.44 3.94 3.45
CA ALA A 289 21.40 4.70 4.70
C ALA A 289 22.17 3.99 5.83
N LEU A 290 21.98 2.68 5.98
CA LEU A 290 22.70 1.85 6.94
C LEU A 290 24.19 1.74 6.64
N ARG A 291 24.60 1.71 5.37
CA ARG A 291 26.02 1.70 5.02
C ARG A 291 26.71 3.02 5.38
N ARG A 292 25.98 4.14 5.36
CA ARG A 292 26.46 5.46 5.82
C ARG A 292 26.45 5.58 7.35
N GLN A 293 25.48 4.96 8.01
CA GLN A 293 25.31 4.98 9.47
C GLN A 293 25.01 3.56 9.99
N PRO A 294 26.03 2.70 10.16
CA PRO A 294 25.84 1.29 10.53
C PRO A 294 25.24 1.08 11.93
N ASP A 295 25.44 2.04 12.82
CA ASP A 295 24.99 1.99 14.21
C ASP A 295 23.55 2.54 14.40
N THR A 296 22.80 2.78 13.31
CA THR A 296 21.43 3.30 13.39
C THR A 296 20.53 2.32 14.16
N PRO A 297 19.91 2.73 15.28
CA PRO A 297 19.05 1.85 16.07
C PRO A 297 17.75 1.53 15.31
N PRO A 298 17.09 0.38 15.58
CA PRO A 298 15.86 -0.02 14.89
C PRO A 298 14.77 1.05 14.90
N THR A 299 14.66 1.81 15.99
CA THR A 299 13.68 2.89 16.15
C THR A 299 13.95 4.12 15.29
N ALA A 300 15.13 4.24 14.69
CA ALA A 300 15.54 5.34 13.82
C ALA A 300 15.66 4.92 12.35
N LEU A 301 15.30 3.68 12.00
CA LEU A 301 15.22 3.26 10.60
C LEU A 301 14.10 4.03 9.92
N HIS A 302 14.42 4.65 8.78
CA HIS A 302 13.43 5.31 7.94
C HIS A 302 14.00 5.48 6.53
N VAL A 303 13.13 5.39 5.53
CA VAL A 303 13.45 5.85 4.16
C VAL A 303 12.66 7.12 3.89
N GLU A 304 13.38 8.23 3.91
CA GLU A 304 12.83 9.56 3.63
C GLU A 304 12.35 9.69 2.18
N GLN A 305 11.42 10.63 1.98
CA GLN A 305 10.76 10.85 0.70
C GLN A 305 11.74 11.04 -0.47
N TRP A 306 12.70 11.95 -0.31
CA TRP A 306 13.60 12.35 -1.38
C TRP A 306 14.96 11.64 -1.37
N LEU A 307 15.17 10.69 -0.45
CA LEU A 307 16.43 9.95 -0.30
C LEU A 307 16.99 9.42 -1.63
N PRO A 308 16.19 8.87 -2.57
CA PRO A 308 16.71 8.38 -3.84
C PRO A 308 17.36 9.42 -4.77
N TYR A 309 17.15 10.71 -4.52
CA TYR A 309 17.59 11.81 -5.38
C TYR A 309 18.58 12.74 -4.68
N GLU A 310 18.96 12.44 -3.43
CA GLU A 310 19.97 13.19 -2.70
C GLU A 310 21.36 12.93 -3.28
N GLU A 311 22.29 13.86 -3.02
CA GLU A 311 23.68 13.68 -3.46
C GLU A 311 24.28 12.39 -2.87
N GLY A 312 24.88 11.58 -3.74
CA GLY A 312 25.41 10.28 -3.37
C GLY A 312 24.38 9.17 -3.21
N ALA A 313 23.08 9.39 -3.47
CA ALA A 313 22.09 8.29 -3.52
C ALA A 313 22.43 7.25 -4.62
N ASP A 314 23.20 7.68 -5.62
CA ASP A 314 23.84 6.81 -6.62
C ASP A 314 25.15 6.17 -6.15
N GLU A 315 25.50 6.19 -4.86
CA GLU A 315 26.54 5.33 -4.31
C GLU A 315 26.14 3.88 -4.62
N GLU A 316 26.75 3.33 -5.67
CA GLU A 316 26.29 2.11 -6.35
C GLU A 316 26.57 0.88 -5.49
N LEU A 317 25.70 0.61 -4.51
CA LEU A 317 25.51 -0.76 -4.06
C LEU A 317 24.95 -1.55 -5.22
N THR A 318 25.50 -2.74 -5.44
CA THR A 318 24.74 -3.77 -6.14
C THR A 318 23.52 -4.15 -5.31
N THR A 319 22.47 -4.64 -5.96
CA THR A 319 21.29 -5.16 -5.25
C THR A 319 21.65 -6.27 -4.26
N GLU A 320 22.69 -7.06 -4.58
CA GLU A 320 23.21 -8.09 -3.67
C GLU A 320 23.84 -7.47 -2.42
N GLU A 321 24.74 -6.50 -2.57
CA GLU A 321 25.35 -5.79 -1.43
C GLU A 321 24.30 -5.10 -0.54
N ALA A 322 23.25 -4.55 -1.15
CA ALA A 322 22.15 -3.94 -0.42
C ALA A 322 21.43 -4.97 0.46
N LEU A 323 21.03 -6.12 -0.11
CA LEU A 323 20.37 -7.19 0.63
C LEU A 323 21.29 -7.80 1.71
N ASP A 324 22.57 -7.99 1.41
CA ASP A 324 23.55 -8.49 2.39
C ASP A 324 23.77 -7.50 3.55
N THR A 325 23.70 -6.19 3.29
CA THR A 325 23.74 -5.16 4.34
C THR A 325 22.53 -5.28 5.27
N LEU A 326 21.32 -5.47 4.73
CA LEU A 326 20.12 -5.65 5.53
C LEU A 326 20.14 -6.96 6.34
N LEU A 327 20.61 -8.06 5.75
CA LEU A 327 20.78 -9.33 6.45
C LEU A 327 21.78 -9.22 7.60
N SER A 328 22.92 -8.56 7.36
CA SER A 328 23.93 -8.29 8.39
C SER A 328 23.39 -7.39 9.51
N TYR A 329 22.53 -6.43 9.16
CA TYR A 329 21.85 -5.59 10.14
C TYR A 329 20.93 -6.41 11.05
N LEU A 330 20.11 -7.30 10.47
CA LEU A 330 19.26 -8.22 11.23
C LEU A 330 20.08 -9.13 12.16
N ASP A 331 21.23 -9.64 11.69
CA ASP A 331 22.15 -10.43 12.53
C ASP A 331 22.67 -9.63 13.73
N ALA A 332 23.04 -8.36 13.52
CA ALA A 332 23.55 -7.49 14.58
C ALA A 332 22.48 -7.13 15.62
N GLN A 333 21.22 -6.98 15.19
CA GLN A 333 20.09 -6.70 16.09
C GLN A 333 19.54 -7.96 16.77
N GLY A 334 19.86 -9.16 16.25
CA GLY A 334 19.27 -10.42 16.72
C GLY A 334 17.79 -10.56 16.34
N GLU A 335 17.38 -9.93 15.24
CA GLU A 335 16.01 -9.90 14.76
C GLU A 335 15.85 -10.75 13.48
N ASP A 336 14.64 -11.25 13.25
CA ASP A 336 14.30 -12.02 12.04
C ASP A 336 13.40 -11.27 11.06
N THR A 337 12.91 -10.10 11.45
CA THR A 337 12.04 -9.26 10.63
C THR A 337 12.55 -7.84 10.62
N LEU A 338 12.68 -7.26 9.43
CA LEU A 338 13.06 -5.88 9.23
C LEU A 338 11.78 -5.03 9.17
N VAL A 339 11.62 -4.12 10.13
CA VAL A 339 10.45 -3.23 10.25
C VAL A 339 10.93 -1.78 10.23
N PHE A 340 10.41 -0.97 9.31
CA PHE A 340 10.76 0.44 9.21
C PHE A 340 9.72 1.24 8.41
N PRO A 341 9.49 2.52 8.74
CA PRO A 341 8.68 3.41 7.93
C PRO A 341 9.35 3.77 6.59
N THR A 342 8.54 4.05 5.57
CA THR A 342 8.99 4.64 4.33
C THR A 342 8.05 5.73 3.85
N SER A 343 8.62 6.85 3.43
CA SER A 343 7.93 7.94 2.74
C SER A 343 8.38 8.05 1.28
N ILE A 344 9.09 7.05 0.75
CA ILE A 344 9.76 7.11 -0.56
C ILE A 344 8.82 7.60 -1.66
N ILE A 345 9.33 8.52 -2.49
CA ILE A 345 8.68 8.93 -3.73
C ILE A 345 9.47 8.41 -4.94
N ILE A 346 8.77 7.72 -5.83
CA ILE A 346 9.33 7.24 -7.10
C ILE A 346 8.71 8.08 -8.21
N ALA A 347 9.56 8.83 -8.90
CA ALA A 347 9.18 9.78 -9.94
C ALA A 347 10.21 9.72 -11.08
N PRO A 348 9.89 10.24 -12.27
CA PRO A 348 10.79 10.21 -13.42
C PRO A 348 12.18 10.75 -13.09
N SER A 349 13.20 10.13 -13.71
CA SER A 349 14.63 10.11 -13.31
C SER A 349 15.02 9.05 -12.28
N TYR A 350 14.08 8.35 -11.65
CA TYR A 350 14.38 7.24 -10.74
C TYR A 350 14.96 6.03 -11.50
N ARG A 351 15.99 5.40 -10.93
CA ARG A 351 16.60 4.17 -11.46
C ARG A 351 16.22 2.99 -10.58
N TYR A 352 15.37 2.10 -11.12
CA TYR A 352 14.97 0.87 -10.44
C TYR A 352 16.13 -0.08 -10.21
N ARG A 353 16.33 -0.47 -8.95
CA ARG A 353 17.47 -1.30 -8.51
C ARG A 353 17.05 -2.74 -8.28
N VAL A 354 15.83 -2.96 -7.79
CA VAL A 354 15.36 -4.27 -7.37
C VAL A 354 14.46 -4.90 -8.43
N ILE A 355 13.45 -4.17 -8.89
CA ILE A 355 12.46 -4.74 -9.82
C ILE A 355 12.95 -4.74 -11.27
N ARG A 356 12.39 -5.66 -12.07
CA ARG A 356 12.55 -5.73 -13.53
C ARG A 356 11.22 -5.61 -14.28
N GLY A 357 10.14 -5.39 -13.55
CA GLY A 357 8.82 -5.13 -14.09
C GLY A 357 7.79 -5.09 -12.97
N MET A 358 6.56 -4.76 -13.32
CA MET A 358 5.46 -4.80 -12.36
C MET A 358 4.13 -5.14 -13.00
N VAL A 359 3.26 -5.77 -12.21
CA VAL A 359 1.82 -5.89 -12.47
C VAL A 359 1.13 -4.79 -11.66
N THR A 360 0.33 -3.95 -12.30
CA THR A 360 -0.35 -2.83 -11.62
C THR A 360 -1.69 -2.48 -12.25
N ASN A 361 -2.48 -1.63 -11.61
CA ASN A 361 -3.70 -1.07 -12.21
C ASN A 361 -3.40 0.20 -12.99
N PHE A 362 -4.40 0.72 -13.68
CA PHE A 362 -4.40 2.09 -14.18
C PHE A 362 -4.80 3.05 -13.05
N HIS A 363 -4.01 4.09 -12.81
CA HIS A 363 -4.15 4.98 -11.66
C HIS A 363 -4.71 6.34 -12.05
N GLN A 364 -5.23 7.10 -11.09
CA GLN A 364 -5.79 8.42 -11.35
C GLN A 364 -4.79 9.37 -12.05
N PRO A 365 -5.26 10.27 -12.92
CA PRO A 365 -4.45 11.40 -13.35
C PRO A 365 -4.03 12.23 -12.14
N HIS A 366 -2.93 12.97 -12.25
CA HIS A 366 -2.37 13.78 -11.16
C HIS A 366 -2.05 12.97 -9.88
N SER A 367 -1.57 11.73 -10.03
CA SER A 367 -1.22 10.86 -8.90
C SER A 367 0.26 10.50 -8.87
N THR A 368 0.80 10.30 -7.67
CA THR A 368 2.16 9.80 -7.48
C THR A 368 2.36 8.40 -8.05
N LEU A 369 1.29 7.60 -8.14
CA LEU A 369 1.33 6.28 -8.77
C LEU A 369 1.56 6.35 -10.28
N LEU A 370 1.05 7.40 -10.93
CA LEU A 370 1.31 7.65 -12.35
C LEU A 370 2.77 8.06 -12.59
N LEU A 371 3.33 8.88 -11.69
CA LEU A 371 4.77 9.22 -11.70
C LEU A 371 5.64 7.97 -11.55
N LEU A 372 5.27 7.04 -10.67
CA LEU A 372 5.97 5.77 -10.49
C LEU A 372 5.95 4.93 -11.78
N ILE A 373 4.80 4.84 -12.47
CA ILE A 373 4.72 4.19 -13.79
C ILE A 373 5.62 4.90 -14.80
N ALA A 374 5.53 6.22 -14.91
CA ALA A 374 6.34 7.00 -15.84
C ALA A 374 7.84 6.87 -15.56
N ALA A 375 8.25 6.69 -14.31
CA ALA A 375 9.63 6.40 -13.97
C ALA A 375 10.09 5.04 -14.51
N LEU A 376 9.18 4.06 -14.63
CA LEU A 376 9.52 2.70 -15.08
C LEU A 376 9.61 2.61 -16.61
N ILE A 377 8.61 3.15 -17.31
CA ILE A 377 8.48 3.00 -18.77
C ILE A 377 8.75 4.29 -19.55
N GLY A 378 9.19 5.36 -18.88
CA GLY A 378 9.43 6.66 -19.51
C GLY A 378 8.16 7.28 -20.08
N ASP A 379 8.33 8.07 -21.14
CA ASP A 379 7.23 8.79 -21.82
C ASP A 379 6.18 7.87 -22.46
N ASP A 380 6.47 6.57 -22.59
CA ASP A 380 5.52 5.58 -23.11
C ASP A 380 4.30 5.36 -22.21
N TRP A 381 4.30 5.90 -20.97
CA TRP A 381 3.12 5.87 -20.11
C TRP A 381 1.90 6.50 -20.78
N HIS A 382 2.07 7.58 -21.57
CA HIS A 382 0.97 8.19 -22.32
C HIS A 382 0.37 7.20 -23.32
N ARG A 383 1.22 6.49 -24.08
CA ARG A 383 0.79 5.49 -25.06
C ARG A 383 0.04 4.34 -24.39
N VAL A 384 0.51 3.89 -23.23
CA VAL A 384 -0.15 2.82 -22.45
C VAL A 384 -1.56 3.25 -22.00
N TYR A 385 -1.70 4.47 -21.47
CA TYR A 385 -2.98 4.98 -20.98
C TYR A 385 -3.94 5.33 -22.12
N ASP A 386 -3.46 5.95 -23.20
CA ASP A 386 -4.25 6.24 -24.40
C ASP A 386 -4.76 4.96 -25.06
N TRP A 387 -3.90 3.95 -25.16
CA TRP A 387 -4.29 2.65 -25.70
C TRP A 387 -5.37 2.01 -24.81
N ALA A 388 -5.21 2.03 -23.49
CA ALA A 388 -6.21 1.50 -22.56
C ALA A 388 -7.57 2.20 -22.68
N LEU A 389 -7.59 3.54 -22.79
CA LEU A 389 -8.81 4.33 -22.98
C LEU A 389 -9.54 4.00 -24.29
N THR A 390 -8.78 3.80 -25.37
CA THR A 390 -9.30 3.51 -26.71
C THR A 390 -9.73 2.05 -26.89
N HIS A 391 -9.26 1.14 -26.03
CA HIS A 391 -9.57 -0.30 -26.08
C HIS A 391 -10.48 -0.75 -24.93
N ASP A 392 -11.30 0.15 -24.39
CA ASP A 392 -12.31 -0.16 -23.37
C ASP A 392 -11.76 -0.84 -22.11
N PHE A 393 -10.62 -0.37 -21.61
CA PHE A 393 -10.13 -0.77 -20.30
C PHE A 393 -10.88 -0.03 -19.19
N ARG A 394 -11.04 -0.71 -18.07
CA ARG A 394 -11.59 -0.17 -16.83
C ARG A 394 -10.43 0.26 -15.92
N PHE A 395 -10.61 1.33 -15.17
CA PHE A 395 -9.54 1.99 -14.41
C PHE A 395 -9.73 1.82 -12.90
N LEU A 396 -8.66 2.09 -12.15
CA LEU A 396 -8.58 2.12 -10.68
C LEU A 396 -8.76 0.74 -10.02
N SER A 397 -9.07 0.70 -8.72
CA SER A 397 -9.01 -0.50 -7.86
C SER A 397 -9.65 -1.76 -8.42
N TYR A 398 -10.85 -1.65 -9.00
CA TYR A 398 -11.61 -2.79 -9.52
C TYR A 398 -11.58 -2.88 -11.05
N GLY A 399 -10.73 -2.05 -11.68
CA GLY A 399 -10.59 -1.95 -13.12
C GLY A 399 -9.87 -3.15 -13.71
N ASP A 400 -9.11 -2.89 -14.75
CA ASP A 400 -8.23 -3.83 -15.41
C ASP A 400 -6.78 -3.56 -14.97
N SER A 401 -5.85 -4.33 -15.52
CA SER A 401 -4.45 -4.32 -15.07
C SER A 401 -3.48 -4.24 -16.23
N SER A 402 -2.22 -3.98 -15.90
CA SER A 402 -1.10 -3.92 -16.83
C SER A 402 0.10 -4.67 -16.28
N LEU A 403 0.75 -5.49 -17.11
CA LEU A 403 2.09 -6.02 -16.91
C LEU A 403 3.07 -5.11 -17.68
N LEU A 404 3.93 -4.41 -16.94
CA LEU A 404 4.91 -3.47 -17.49
C LEU A 404 6.31 -4.06 -17.37
N LEU A 405 6.93 -4.34 -18.52
CA LEU A 405 8.27 -4.88 -18.66
C LEU A 405 9.13 -3.84 -19.44
N PRO A 406 9.88 -2.98 -18.73
CA PRO A 406 10.65 -1.90 -19.36
C PRO A 406 11.77 -2.38 -20.30
#